data_AF-A0A7R9W1G7-F1
#
_entry.id   AF-A0A7R9W1G7-F1
#
_cell.length_a   1.000
_cell.length_b   1.000
_cell.length_c   1.000
_cell.angle_alpha   90.00
_cell.angle_beta   90.00
_cell.angle_gamma   90.00
#
_symmetry.space_group_name_H-M   'P 1'
#
loop_
_entity.id
_entity.type
_entity.pdbx_description
1 polymer ?
#
loop_
_entity_poly.entity_id
_entity_poly.type
_entity_poly.pdbx_seq_one_letter_code
_entity_poly.pdbx_strand_id
1 'polypeptide(L)'
;MQSISVKKGNVLVLVAELVDYVNPVEVGHAAIEASALVMKAEVDSESKSEKAARALEKAEEARAEAEKARAEADEKESQTQELAEQLADAEKAAEDAKAAAQNAADEAASQPVAGVIKFKLRGEKLKNTEGLFRKPDPFFALQKPKEDGDDWDNVLISNVERDTLNPSWGEVEVEICALGDGDLDGVLRVVVFDHEKDGKHDLMGFFESSVNGLLSASETDEFISIMRKGRETGQIFVEEADLSGYVDPEETKQQLKELNDKADTARFFVMGKSAAVKSATDAAEEAQSTAEYMAQKAETAAEQAETASSEFEAAKAALEEAASKLAALVE
;
A
#
# COMPACT_ATOMS: atom_id res chain seq x y z
N MET A 1 -42.82 -80.62 -23.40
CA MET A 1 -42.37 -79.71 -22.32
C MET A 1 -40.89 -79.93 -22.07
N GLN A 2 -40.03 -79.09 -22.63
CA GLN A 2 -38.68 -78.84 -22.12
C GLN A 2 -38.62 -77.35 -21.77
N SER A 3 -38.24 -77.01 -20.55
CA SER A 3 -38.14 -75.63 -20.08
C SER A 3 -36.88 -74.98 -20.65
N ILE A 4 -37.05 -74.08 -21.62
CA ILE A 4 -35.97 -73.24 -22.10
C ILE A 4 -35.86 -72.04 -21.16
N SER A 5 -34.78 -72.01 -20.38
CA SER A 5 -34.42 -70.86 -19.54
C SER A 5 -33.80 -69.79 -20.43
N VAL A 6 -34.59 -68.77 -20.79
CA VAL A 6 -34.15 -67.67 -21.66
C VAL A 6 -33.49 -66.60 -20.81
N LYS A 7 -32.17 -66.44 -20.95
CA LYS A 7 -31.44 -65.31 -20.38
C LYS A 7 -31.89 -64.01 -21.07
N LYS A 8 -32.06 -62.94 -20.27
CA LYS A 8 -32.37 -61.57 -20.72
C LYS A 8 -31.42 -61.17 -21.86
N GLY A 9 -31.96 -61.08 -23.07
CA GLY A 9 -31.22 -60.71 -24.28
C GLY A 9 -31.73 -61.36 -25.58
N ASN A 10 -32.42 -62.50 -25.51
CA ASN A 10 -32.76 -63.32 -26.71
C ASN A 10 -34.24 -63.35 -27.12
N VAL A 11 -35.08 -62.40 -26.71
CA VAL A 11 -36.50 -62.38 -27.13
C VAL A 11 -36.63 -62.20 -28.65
N LEU A 12 -35.76 -61.39 -29.26
CA LEU A 12 -35.71 -61.19 -30.72
C LEU A 12 -35.34 -62.46 -31.51
N VAL A 13 -34.51 -63.35 -30.95
CA VAL A 13 -34.08 -64.59 -31.61
C VAL A 13 -35.20 -65.64 -31.59
N LEU A 14 -35.99 -65.67 -30.51
CA LEU A 14 -37.14 -66.58 -30.39
C LEU A 14 -38.29 -66.24 -31.35
N VAL A 15 -38.52 -64.95 -31.63
CA VAL A 15 -39.56 -64.53 -32.59
C VAL A 15 -39.20 -64.92 -34.02
N ALA A 16 -37.91 -64.89 -34.38
CA ALA A 16 -37.45 -65.31 -35.72
C ALA A 16 -37.52 -66.83 -35.92
N GLU A 17 -37.18 -67.64 -34.91
CA GLU A 17 -37.20 -69.11 -35.01
C GLU A 17 -38.63 -69.71 -35.04
N LEU A 18 -39.63 -69.00 -34.52
CA LEU A 18 -41.04 -69.44 -34.51
C LEU A 18 -41.75 -69.24 -35.86
N VAL A 19 -41.18 -68.45 -36.78
CA VAL A 19 -41.78 -68.17 -38.10
C VAL A 19 -41.50 -69.28 -39.13
N ASP A 20 -40.43 -70.05 -38.96
CA ASP A 20 -39.99 -71.04 -39.96
C ASP A 20 -40.53 -72.47 -39.73
N TYR A 21 -41.28 -72.72 -38.67
CA TYR A 21 -41.86 -74.04 -38.38
C TYR A 21 -43.24 -73.87 -37.74
N VAL A 22 -44.25 -74.58 -38.29
CA VAL A 22 -45.41 -75.20 -37.57
C VAL A 22 -46.84 -74.92 -38.11
N ASN A 23 -47.66 -75.97 -37.94
CA ASN A 23 -49.07 -76.28 -38.22
C ASN A 23 -50.11 -75.28 -37.59
N PRO A 24 -51.29 -75.03 -38.20
CA PRO A 24 -52.16 -73.86 -37.89
C PRO A 24 -52.80 -73.79 -36.49
N VAL A 25 -52.87 -74.90 -35.74
CA VAL A 25 -53.50 -74.93 -34.39
C VAL A 25 -52.49 -74.63 -33.27
N GLU A 26 -51.21 -74.93 -33.48
CA GLU A 26 -50.13 -74.60 -32.53
C GLU A 26 -49.73 -73.11 -32.64
N VAL A 27 -49.97 -72.48 -33.81
CA VAL A 27 -49.78 -71.04 -34.06
C VAL A 27 -50.64 -70.18 -33.12
N GLY A 28 -51.90 -70.58 -32.84
CA GLY A 28 -52.81 -69.79 -31.99
C GLY A 28 -52.39 -69.72 -30.52
N HIS A 29 -51.94 -70.84 -29.93
CA HIS A 29 -51.45 -70.83 -28.54
C HIS A 29 -50.08 -70.15 -28.40
N ALA A 30 -49.17 -70.39 -29.34
CA ALA A 30 -47.87 -69.72 -29.37
C ALA A 30 -48.01 -68.20 -29.56
N ALA A 31 -48.96 -67.75 -30.40
CA ALA A 31 -49.26 -66.34 -30.60
C ALA A 31 -49.82 -65.66 -29.34
N ILE A 32 -50.66 -66.34 -28.55
CA ILE A 32 -51.20 -65.80 -27.30
C ILE A 32 -50.11 -65.71 -26.22
N GLU A 33 -49.28 -66.74 -26.07
CA GLU A 33 -48.14 -66.71 -25.13
C GLU A 33 -47.11 -65.65 -25.54
N ALA A 34 -46.83 -65.51 -26.84
CA ALA A 34 -45.97 -64.44 -27.36
C ALA A 34 -46.57 -63.05 -27.10
N SER A 35 -47.86 -62.85 -27.32
CA SER A 35 -48.56 -61.57 -27.05
C SER A 35 -48.53 -61.20 -25.57
N ALA A 36 -48.71 -62.16 -24.67
CA ALA A 36 -48.62 -61.93 -23.22
C ALA A 36 -47.19 -61.59 -22.77
N LEU A 37 -46.17 -62.20 -23.39
CA LEU A 37 -44.77 -61.87 -23.14
C LEU A 37 -44.38 -60.50 -23.69
N VAL A 38 -44.91 -60.12 -24.86
CA VAL A 38 -44.75 -58.78 -25.46
C VAL A 38 -45.38 -57.72 -24.56
N MET A 39 -46.65 -57.88 -24.15
CA MET A 39 -47.32 -56.94 -23.23
C MET A 39 -46.56 -56.80 -21.90
N LYS A 40 -46.05 -57.91 -21.34
CA LYS A 40 -45.24 -57.86 -20.11
C LYS A 40 -43.90 -57.15 -20.34
N ALA A 41 -43.25 -57.39 -21.48
CA ALA A 41 -42.02 -56.71 -21.85
C ALA A 41 -42.24 -55.20 -22.09
N GLU A 42 -43.40 -54.83 -22.62
CA GLU A 42 -43.82 -53.45 -22.90
C GLU A 42 -44.05 -52.67 -21.60
N VAL A 43 -44.78 -53.24 -20.63
CA VAL A 43 -44.95 -52.64 -19.29
C VAL A 43 -43.63 -52.53 -18.53
N ASP A 44 -42.76 -53.56 -18.60
CA ASP A 44 -41.42 -53.53 -18.00
C ASP A 44 -40.50 -52.50 -18.69
N SER A 45 -40.77 -52.19 -19.97
CA SER A 45 -40.07 -51.15 -20.72
C SER A 45 -40.57 -49.76 -20.28
N GLU A 46 -41.89 -49.51 -20.22
CA GLU A 46 -42.44 -48.22 -19.78
C GLU A 46 -41.94 -47.81 -18.38
N SER A 47 -41.88 -48.74 -17.42
CA SER A 47 -41.33 -48.47 -16.07
C SER A 47 -39.83 -48.12 -16.08
N LYS A 48 -39.06 -48.67 -17.02
CA LYS A 48 -37.64 -48.35 -17.20
C LYS A 48 -37.46 -47.02 -17.94
N SER A 49 -38.36 -46.70 -18.88
CA SER A 49 -38.42 -45.40 -19.58
C SER A 49 -38.59 -44.25 -18.60
N GLU A 50 -39.53 -44.39 -17.65
CA GLU A 50 -39.82 -43.36 -16.65
C GLU A 50 -38.66 -43.18 -15.66
N LYS A 51 -37.94 -44.27 -15.34
CA LYS A 51 -36.73 -44.21 -14.52
C LYS A 51 -35.56 -43.57 -15.26
N ALA A 52 -35.41 -43.82 -16.56
CA ALA A 52 -34.38 -43.20 -17.40
C ALA A 52 -34.65 -41.70 -17.57
N ALA A 53 -35.89 -41.30 -17.84
CA ALA A 53 -36.29 -39.90 -17.95
C ALA A 53 -36.04 -39.12 -16.64
N ARG A 54 -36.41 -39.69 -15.48
CA ARG A 54 -36.11 -39.09 -14.16
C ARG A 54 -34.62 -39.03 -13.84
N ALA A 55 -33.82 -39.96 -14.36
CA ALA A 55 -32.37 -39.95 -14.19
C ALA A 55 -31.72 -38.87 -15.05
N LEU A 56 -32.21 -38.67 -16.28
CA LEU A 56 -31.79 -37.60 -17.17
C LEU A 56 -32.13 -36.22 -16.60
N GLU A 57 -33.37 -36.02 -16.16
CA GLU A 57 -33.82 -34.77 -15.52
C GLU A 57 -32.93 -34.40 -14.32
N LYS A 58 -32.65 -35.37 -13.43
CA LYS A 58 -31.73 -35.15 -12.30
C LYS A 58 -30.29 -34.88 -12.71
N ALA A 59 -29.83 -35.46 -13.82
CA ALA A 59 -28.48 -35.23 -14.33
C ALA A 59 -28.36 -33.82 -14.94
N GLU A 60 -29.39 -33.35 -15.64
CA GLU A 60 -29.47 -31.99 -16.17
C GLU A 60 -29.58 -30.94 -15.05
N GLU A 61 -30.38 -31.20 -14.01
CA GLU A 61 -30.43 -30.36 -12.81
C GLU A 61 -29.06 -30.26 -12.12
N ALA A 62 -28.37 -31.40 -11.93
CA ALA A 62 -27.03 -31.43 -11.34
C ALA A 62 -25.98 -30.71 -12.21
N ARG A 63 -26.11 -30.78 -13.54
CA ARG A 63 -25.26 -30.03 -14.49
C ARG A 63 -25.49 -28.52 -14.34
N ALA A 64 -26.74 -28.08 -14.30
CA ALA A 64 -27.08 -26.67 -14.14
C ALA A 64 -26.59 -26.10 -12.79
N GLU A 65 -26.71 -26.88 -11.70
CA GLU A 65 -26.19 -26.50 -10.39
C GLU A 65 -24.65 -26.40 -10.39
N ALA A 66 -23.97 -27.37 -11.02
CA ALA A 66 -22.51 -27.36 -11.12
C ALA A 66 -21.97 -26.20 -12.00
N GLU A 67 -22.65 -25.88 -13.10
CA GLU A 67 -22.29 -24.74 -13.95
C GLU A 67 -22.45 -23.41 -13.22
N LYS A 68 -23.53 -23.26 -12.45
CA LYS A 68 -23.73 -22.09 -11.58
C LYS A 68 -22.62 -21.98 -10.52
N ALA A 69 -22.29 -23.09 -9.85
CA ALA A 69 -21.22 -23.10 -8.84
C ALA A 69 -19.84 -22.76 -9.45
N ARG A 70 -19.57 -23.20 -10.67
CA ARG A 70 -18.37 -22.82 -11.43
C ARG A 70 -18.34 -21.32 -11.72
N ALA A 71 -19.42 -20.76 -12.24
CA ALA A 71 -19.49 -19.32 -12.54
C ALA A 71 -19.29 -18.46 -11.28
N GLU A 72 -19.85 -18.86 -10.13
CA GLU A 72 -19.61 -18.19 -8.85
C GLU A 72 -18.16 -18.32 -8.35
N ALA A 73 -17.48 -19.42 -8.67
CA ALA A 73 -16.07 -19.62 -8.32
C ALA A 73 -15.14 -18.78 -9.21
N ASP A 74 -15.39 -18.74 -10.52
CA ASP A 74 -14.64 -17.91 -11.49
C ASP A 74 -14.75 -16.42 -11.14
N GLU A 75 -15.95 -15.96 -10.74
CA GLU A 75 -16.15 -14.57 -10.32
C GLU A 75 -15.36 -14.24 -9.04
N LYS A 76 -15.36 -15.15 -8.05
CA LYS A 76 -14.58 -14.96 -6.81
C LYS A 76 -13.08 -14.95 -7.05
N GLU A 77 -12.57 -15.86 -7.88
CA GLU A 77 -11.16 -15.90 -8.25
C GLU A 77 -10.74 -14.58 -8.90
N SER A 78 -11.49 -14.12 -9.90
CA SER A 78 -11.24 -12.85 -10.59
C SER A 78 -11.24 -11.66 -9.62
N GLN A 79 -12.20 -11.61 -8.67
CA GLN A 79 -12.25 -10.55 -7.66
C GLN A 79 -11.03 -10.60 -6.72
N THR A 80 -10.60 -11.79 -6.30
CA THR A 80 -9.44 -11.94 -5.41
C THR A 80 -8.12 -11.62 -6.11
N GLN A 81 -7.97 -11.96 -7.39
CA GLN A 81 -6.81 -11.61 -8.20
C GLN A 81 -6.70 -10.10 -8.41
N GLU A 82 -7.81 -9.42 -8.72
CA GLU A 82 -7.84 -7.95 -8.84
C GLU A 82 -7.45 -7.28 -7.50
N LEU A 83 -7.99 -7.76 -6.38
CA LEU A 83 -7.62 -7.28 -5.05
C LEU A 83 -6.14 -7.54 -4.73
N ALA A 84 -5.58 -8.67 -5.17
CA ALA A 84 -4.18 -9.01 -4.97
C ALA A 84 -3.26 -8.07 -5.75
N GLU A 85 -3.60 -7.73 -7.00
CA GLU A 85 -2.86 -6.76 -7.82
C GLU A 85 -2.89 -5.36 -7.18
N GLN A 86 -4.07 -4.87 -6.77
CA GLN A 86 -4.20 -3.59 -6.08
C GLN A 86 -3.38 -3.54 -4.77
N LEU A 87 -3.29 -4.66 -4.05
CA LEU A 87 -2.48 -4.75 -2.83
C LEU A 87 -0.99 -4.80 -3.12
N ALA A 88 -0.54 -5.46 -4.19
CA ALA A 88 0.86 -5.46 -4.60
C ALA A 88 1.33 -4.04 -4.95
N ASP A 89 0.51 -3.27 -5.65
CA ASP A 89 0.78 -1.85 -5.93
C ASP A 89 0.83 -1.01 -4.64
N ALA A 90 -0.09 -1.27 -3.70
CA ALA A 90 -0.10 -0.60 -2.40
C ALA A 90 1.12 -0.95 -1.53
N GLU A 91 1.59 -2.21 -1.56
CA GLU A 91 2.80 -2.65 -0.85
C GLU A 91 4.02 -1.92 -1.37
N LYS A 92 4.17 -1.88 -2.70
CA LYS A 92 5.26 -1.16 -3.34
C LYS A 92 5.22 0.32 -2.99
N ALA A 93 4.05 0.95 -3.06
CA ALA A 93 3.90 2.36 -2.68
C ALA A 93 4.24 2.62 -1.20
N ALA A 94 3.91 1.70 -0.29
CA ALA A 94 4.25 1.82 1.12
C ALA A 94 5.76 1.66 1.38
N GLU A 95 6.43 0.74 0.69
CA GLU A 95 7.90 0.59 0.73
C GLU A 95 8.60 1.83 0.17
N ASP A 96 8.16 2.33 -0.99
CA ASP A 96 8.70 3.53 -1.61
C ASP A 96 8.51 4.76 -0.70
N ALA A 97 7.35 4.90 -0.05
CA ALA A 97 7.09 5.96 0.92
C ALA A 97 8.00 5.85 2.14
N LYS A 98 8.27 4.62 2.62
CA LYS A 98 9.19 4.39 3.74
C LYS A 98 10.62 4.77 3.38
N ALA A 99 11.09 4.35 2.20
CA ALA A 99 12.41 4.71 1.71
C ALA A 99 12.55 6.24 1.51
N ALA A 100 11.52 6.89 0.97
CA ALA A 100 11.50 8.34 0.80
C ALA A 100 11.56 9.09 2.14
N ALA A 101 10.78 8.64 3.15
CA ALA A 101 10.82 9.23 4.49
C ALA A 101 12.20 9.09 5.14
N GLN A 102 12.84 7.93 5.01
CA GLN A 102 14.19 7.71 5.52
C GLN A 102 15.22 8.59 4.81
N ASN A 103 15.18 8.65 3.48
CA ASN A 103 16.09 9.49 2.70
C ASN A 103 15.94 10.98 3.06
N ALA A 104 14.71 11.46 3.28
CA ALA A 104 14.45 12.83 3.72
C ALA A 104 15.02 13.10 5.12
N ALA A 105 14.94 12.13 6.02
CA ALA A 105 15.56 12.22 7.34
C ALA A 105 17.09 12.31 7.27
N ASP A 106 17.71 11.47 6.45
CA ASP A 106 19.16 11.45 6.27
C ASP A 106 19.66 12.73 5.58
N GLU A 107 18.92 13.24 4.59
CA GLU A 107 19.24 14.50 3.90
C GLU A 107 19.12 15.69 4.86
N ALA A 108 18.03 15.79 5.62
CA ALA A 108 17.84 16.85 6.61
C ALA A 108 18.92 16.85 7.69
N ALA A 109 19.40 15.67 8.10
CA ALA A 109 20.49 15.54 9.07
C ALA A 109 21.87 15.96 8.51
N SER A 110 22.03 15.97 7.18
CA SER A 110 23.30 16.32 6.51
C SER A 110 23.37 17.77 6.02
N GLN A 111 22.25 18.49 5.98
CA GLN A 111 22.21 19.88 5.51
C GLN A 111 22.54 20.86 6.65
N PRO A 112 23.28 21.94 6.36
CA PRO A 112 23.48 23.01 7.34
C PRO A 112 22.13 23.69 7.65
N VAL A 113 21.98 24.16 8.89
CA VAL A 113 20.75 24.84 9.31
C VAL A 113 20.55 26.11 8.49
N ALA A 114 19.40 26.18 7.81
CA ALA A 114 19.02 27.33 7.01
C ALA A 114 18.62 28.51 7.91
N GLY A 115 18.91 29.73 7.45
CA GLY A 115 18.48 30.96 8.09
C GLY A 115 19.53 32.06 8.01
N VAL A 116 19.06 33.30 8.05
CA VAL A 116 19.89 34.50 8.05
C VAL A 116 19.35 35.47 9.09
N ILE A 117 20.23 35.96 9.95
CA ILE A 117 19.94 37.10 10.82
C ILE A 117 20.52 38.38 10.20
N LYS A 118 19.70 39.43 10.16
CA LYS A 118 20.12 40.79 9.86
C LYS A 118 19.97 41.62 11.12
N PHE A 119 20.98 42.41 11.46
CA PHE A 119 20.87 43.29 12.62
C PHE A 119 21.73 44.55 12.49
N LYS A 120 21.36 45.57 13.25
CA LYS A 120 22.04 46.86 13.29
C LYS A 120 22.27 47.29 14.73
N LEU A 121 23.49 47.72 15.03
CA LEU A 121 23.89 48.16 16.37
C LEU A 121 24.22 49.65 16.41
N ARG A 122 23.93 50.28 17.54
CA ARG A 122 24.39 51.62 17.90
C ARG A 122 25.11 51.58 19.24
N GLY A 123 26.29 52.19 19.32
CA GLY A 123 26.98 52.42 20.58
C GLY A 123 26.66 53.80 21.14
N GLU A 124 26.63 53.91 22.47
CA GLU A 124 26.58 55.19 23.18
C GLU A 124 27.52 55.18 24.38
N LYS A 125 28.08 56.37 24.67
CA LYS A 125 28.98 56.60 25.81
C LYS A 125 30.12 55.59 25.88
N LEU A 126 30.64 55.18 24.72
CA LEU A 126 31.78 54.27 24.67
C LEU A 126 32.98 54.92 25.37
N LYS A 127 33.80 54.10 26.03
CA LYS A 127 34.98 54.57 26.74
C LYS A 127 36.04 55.01 25.75
N ASN A 128 36.50 56.25 25.87
CA ASN A 128 37.64 56.73 25.11
C ASN A 128 38.93 55.97 25.46
N THR A 129 39.53 55.35 24.46
CA THR A 129 40.78 54.58 24.50
C THR A 129 42.01 55.42 24.12
N GLU A 130 41.86 56.44 23.27
CA GLU A 130 42.94 57.29 22.75
C GLU A 130 43.34 58.50 23.64
N GLY A 131 42.56 58.81 24.68
CA GLY A 131 42.86 59.88 25.64
C GLY A 131 42.20 61.25 25.36
N LEU A 132 42.62 62.32 26.05
CA LEU A 132 41.85 63.58 26.14
C LEU A 132 41.71 64.39 24.84
N PHE A 133 42.53 64.12 23.82
CA PHE A 133 42.62 64.95 22.61
C PHE A 133 42.27 64.22 21.31
N ARG A 134 41.87 62.95 21.40
CA ARG A 134 41.46 62.15 20.26
C ARG A 134 40.24 61.32 20.61
N LYS A 135 39.51 60.93 19.57
CA LYS A 135 38.34 60.06 19.68
C LYS A 135 38.69 58.74 18.98
N PRO A 136 38.14 57.62 19.47
CA PRO A 136 38.38 56.32 18.87
C PRO A 136 37.64 56.20 17.52
N ASP A 137 38.05 55.18 16.77
CA ASP A 137 37.45 54.71 15.54
C ASP A 137 36.77 53.34 15.79
N PRO A 138 35.62 53.29 16.50
CA PRO A 138 35.04 52.03 16.95
C PRO A 138 34.46 51.14 15.83
N PHE A 139 34.68 49.84 15.97
CA PHE A 139 34.02 48.76 15.20
C PHE A 139 33.69 47.59 16.11
N PHE A 140 32.77 46.71 15.71
CA PHE A 140 32.47 45.49 16.44
C PHE A 140 32.83 44.23 15.65
N ALA A 141 33.16 43.17 16.38
CA ALA A 141 33.28 41.82 15.86
C ALA A 141 32.23 40.93 16.55
N LEU A 142 31.46 40.20 15.75
CA LEU A 142 30.60 39.14 16.24
C LEU A 142 31.41 37.84 16.31
N GLN A 143 31.41 37.21 17.46
CA GLN A 143 32.18 36.01 17.73
C GLN A 143 31.31 34.87 18.22
N LYS A 144 31.72 33.64 17.88
CA LYS A 144 31.17 32.40 18.45
C LYS A 144 32.24 31.64 19.24
N PRO A 145 31.85 30.79 20.20
CA PRO A 145 32.78 29.86 20.85
C PRO A 145 33.41 28.90 19.83
N LYS A 146 34.66 28.51 20.06
CA LYS A 146 35.28 27.40 19.34
C LYS A 146 34.78 26.06 19.86
N GLU A 147 34.76 25.05 19.00
CA GLU A 147 34.40 23.67 19.38
C GLU A 147 35.27 23.11 20.52
N ASP A 148 36.54 23.53 20.59
CA ASP A 148 37.55 22.98 21.52
C ASP A 148 37.70 23.72 22.88
N GLY A 149 36.89 24.75 23.20
CA GLY A 149 36.91 25.37 24.55
C GLY A 149 36.81 26.91 24.61
N ASP A 150 37.50 27.53 25.59
CA ASP A 150 37.36 28.94 26.07
C ASP A 150 37.67 30.06 25.04
N ASP A 151 38.09 29.70 23.83
CA ASP A 151 38.47 30.62 22.76
C ASP A 151 37.30 30.95 21.82
N TRP A 152 37.42 32.05 21.10
CA TRP A 152 36.36 32.62 20.27
C TRP A 152 36.82 32.81 18.82
N ASP A 153 35.95 32.51 17.86
CA ASP A 153 36.15 32.76 16.44
C ASP A 153 35.35 33.96 15.97
N ASN A 154 35.98 34.83 15.18
CA ASN A 154 35.30 35.94 14.52
C ASN A 154 34.43 35.41 13.37
N VAL A 155 33.13 35.65 13.47
CA VAL A 155 32.16 35.32 12.41
C VAL A 155 31.97 36.49 11.46
N LEU A 156 31.92 37.71 12.02
CA LEU A 156 31.73 38.94 11.25
C LEU A 156 32.48 40.11 11.91
N ILE A 157 32.94 41.05 11.09
CA ILE A 157 33.51 42.33 11.51
C ILE A 157 32.72 43.46 10.84
N SER A 158 32.28 44.45 11.62
CA SER A 158 31.51 45.59 11.12
C SER A 158 32.38 46.61 10.36
N ASN A 159 31.73 47.62 9.78
CA ASN A 159 32.44 48.82 9.34
C ASN A 159 33.03 49.59 10.53
N VAL A 160 34.05 50.39 10.26
CA VAL A 160 34.69 51.28 11.23
C VAL A 160 34.00 52.65 11.19
N GLU A 161 33.51 53.12 12.34
CA GLU A 161 32.98 54.47 12.49
C GLU A 161 34.05 55.39 13.06
N ARG A 162 34.29 56.55 12.44
CA ARG A 162 35.45 57.39 12.77
C ARG A 162 35.16 58.48 13.78
N ASP A 163 36.16 58.78 14.61
CA ASP A 163 36.17 59.92 15.55
C ASP A 163 34.88 60.02 16.40
N THR A 164 34.41 58.91 16.97
CA THR A 164 33.12 58.88 17.70
C THR A 164 33.12 57.97 18.93
N LEU A 165 32.37 58.39 19.97
CA LEU A 165 32.04 57.56 21.14
C LEU A 165 30.57 57.08 21.10
N ASN A 166 29.84 57.47 20.06
CA ASN A 166 28.46 57.05 19.84
C ASN A 166 28.32 56.57 18.38
N PRO A 167 28.97 55.46 18.01
CA PRO A 167 28.91 54.94 16.64
C PRO A 167 27.51 54.42 16.31
N SER A 168 27.11 54.56 15.04
CA SER A 168 25.97 53.85 14.47
C SER A 168 26.52 53.02 13.33
N TRP A 169 26.61 51.70 13.53
CA TRP A 169 27.17 50.80 12.53
C TRP A 169 26.11 50.46 11.47
N GLY A 170 26.56 50.08 10.28
CA GLY A 170 25.68 49.60 9.23
C GLY A 170 24.97 48.30 9.61
N GLU A 171 23.88 47.99 8.91
CA GLU A 171 23.26 46.66 8.99
C GLU A 171 24.27 45.60 8.57
N VAL A 172 24.29 44.49 9.31
CA VAL A 172 25.10 43.32 9.01
C VAL A 172 24.20 42.10 8.83
N GLU A 173 24.63 41.18 7.97
CA GLU A 173 23.91 39.96 7.61
C GLU A 173 24.81 38.75 7.90
N VAL A 174 24.28 37.76 8.62
CA VAL A 174 25.03 36.56 9.02
C VAL A 174 24.17 35.31 8.87
N GLU A 175 24.74 34.27 8.27
CA GLU A 175 24.10 32.96 8.17
C GLU A 175 24.07 32.26 9.54
N ILE A 176 22.93 31.65 9.89
CA ILE A 176 22.75 30.98 11.18
C ILE A 176 23.71 29.79 11.36
N CYS A 177 24.00 29.05 10.29
CA CYS A 177 24.98 27.97 10.32
C CYS A 177 26.39 28.45 10.74
N ALA A 178 26.74 29.71 10.45
CA ALA A 178 28.03 30.27 10.85
C ALA A 178 28.10 30.54 12.36
N LEU A 179 26.95 30.72 13.03
CA LEU A 179 26.84 31.15 14.43
C LEU A 179 26.75 30.02 15.46
N GLY A 180 26.50 28.78 15.04
CA GLY A 180 26.43 27.64 15.96
C GLY A 180 25.40 26.59 15.55
N ASP A 181 25.42 26.17 14.29
CA ASP A 181 24.61 25.05 13.77
C ASP A 181 23.11 25.09 14.10
N GLY A 182 22.52 26.29 14.16
CA GLY A 182 21.08 26.46 14.38
C GLY A 182 20.64 26.75 15.81
N ASP A 183 21.53 26.73 16.80
CA ASP A 183 21.15 27.09 18.17
C ASP A 183 20.97 28.61 18.30
N LEU A 184 19.72 29.08 18.25
CA LEU A 184 19.38 30.50 18.39
C LEU A 184 19.62 31.06 19.80
N ASP A 185 19.74 30.17 20.80
CA ASP A 185 20.06 30.52 22.18
C ASP A 185 21.55 30.30 22.52
N GLY A 186 22.32 29.82 21.54
CA GLY A 186 23.75 29.66 21.63
C GLY A 186 24.44 30.98 21.99
N VAL A 187 25.46 30.90 22.85
CA VAL A 187 26.18 32.09 23.31
C VAL A 187 26.99 32.71 22.17
N LEU A 188 26.74 33.97 21.92
CA LEU A 188 27.47 34.82 20.99
C LEU A 188 28.11 35.95 21.76
N ARG A 189 29.27 36.41 21.30
CA ARG A 189 29.96 37.55 21.90
C ARG A 189 30.12 38.67 20.88
N VAL A 190 29.66 39.86 21.24
CA VAL A 190 29.91 41.08 20.47
C VAL A 190 31.03 41.83 21.17
N VAL A 191 32.15 41.99 20.47
CA VAL A 191 33.35 42.66 20.98
C VAL A 191 33.53 43.97 20.25
N VAL A 192 33.64 45.07 20.99
CA VAL A 192 33.87 46.41 20.44
C VAL A 192 35.35 46.76 20.58
N PHE A 193 35.95 47.18 19.48
CA PHE A 193 37.35 47.55 19.37
C PHE A 193 37.48 48.98 18.84
N ASP A 194 38.59 49.61 19.19
CA ASP A 194 39.09 50.83 18.60
C ASP A 194 40.06 50.49 17.46
N HIS A 195 39.77 51.00 16.25
CA HIS A 195 40.56 50.71 15.08
C HIS A 195 41.91 51.46 15.11
N GLU A 196 43.00 50.72 14.92
CA GLU A 196 44.37 51.20 15.03
C GLU A 196 45.13 50.85 13.76
N LYS A 197 45.93 51.78 13.26
CA LYS A 197 46.59 51.64 11.95
C LYS A 197 47.68 50.57 11.91
N ASP A 198 48.19 50.17 13.07
CA ASP A 198 49.22 49.13 13.21
C ASP A 198 48.62 47.70 13.27
N GLY A 199 47.28 47.59 13.24
CA GLY A 199 46.53 46.33 13.32
C GLY A 199 46.35 45.80 14.74
N LYS A 200 46.84 46.49 15.78
CA LYS A 200 46.65 46.12 17.19
C LYS A 200 45.50 46.90 17.78
N HIS A 201 44.30 46.49 17.42
CA HIS A 201 43.06 47.13 17.85
C HIS A 201 42.87 47.09 19.36
N ASP A 202 42.45 48.22 19.93
CA ASP A 202 42.30 48.37 21.37
C ASP A 202 40.91 47.92 21.81
N LEU A 203 40.83 46.90 22.66
CA LEU A 203 39.55 46.41 23.17
C LEU A 203 38.82 47.51 23.96
N MET A 204 37.62 47.91 23.56
CA MET A 204 36.80 48.86 24.33
C MET A 204 35.98 48.13 25.40
N GLY A 205 35.32 47.04 25.01
CA GLY A 205 34.53 46.17 25.87
C GLY A 205 33.79 45.12 25.05
N PHE A 206 33.06 44.23 25.72
CA PHE A 206 32.23 43.22 25.07
C PHE A 206 30.97 42.93 25.88
N PHE A 207 30.01 42.28 25.24
CA PHE A 207 28.89 41.63 25.90
C PHE A 207 28.64 40.25 25.27
N GLU A 208 27.93 39.41 26.01
CA GLU A 208 27.47 38.10 25.52
C GLU A 208 25.95 38.15 25.36
N SER A 209 25.44 37.48 24.33
CA SER A 209 24.02 37.40 23.99
C SER A 209 23.77 36.12 23.19
N SER A 210 22.63 36.04 22.52
CA SER A 210 22.28 34.99 21.57
C SER A 210 21.53 35.61 20.38
N VAL A 211 21.20 34.82 19.37
CA VAL A 211 20.37 35.31 18.24
C VAL A 211 19.01 35.80 18.77
N ASN A 212 18.35 35.00 19.61
CA ASN A 212 17.11 35.39 20.28
C ASN A 212 17.29 36.60 21.20
N GLY A 213 18.44 36.72 21.85
CA GLY A 213 18.79 37.87 22.69
C GLY A 213 18.88 39.17 21.87
N LEU A 214 19.48 39.13 20.68
CA LEU A 214 19.56 40.29 19.78
C LEU A 214 18.17 40.65 19.22
N LEU A 215 17.38 39.65 18.80
CA LEU A 215 16.00 39.87 18.34
C LEU A 215 15.16 40.55 19.43
N SER A 216 15.16 39.99 20.64
CA SER A 216 14.42 40.53 21.78
C SER A 216 14.89 41.94 22.15
N ALA A 217 16.21 42.19 22.11
CA ALA A 217 16.75 43.51 22.39
C ALA A 217 16.29 44.56 21.38
N SER A 218 16.09 44.20 20.11
CA SER A 218 15.60 45.13 19.07
C SER A 218 14.14 45.56 19.24
N GLU A 219 13.34 44.77 19.98
CA GLU A 219 11.95 45.10 20.30
C GLU A 219 11.83 46.08 21.48
N THR A 220 12.93 46.28 22.19
CA THR A 220 13.02 47.15 23.37
C THR A 220 13.94 48.34 23.08
N ASP A 221 13.75 49.45 23.79
CA ASP A 221 14.73 50.55 23.78
C ASP A 221 15.75 50.39 24.92
N GLU A 222 15.95 49.15 25.39
CA GLU A 222 16.91 48.84 26.44
C GLU A 222 18.32 48.72 25.86
N PHE A 223 19.30 49.21 26.61
CA PHE A 223 20.70 49.10 26.23
C PHE A 223 21.36 47.89 26.91
N ILE A 224 22.31 47.31 26.20
CA ILE A 224 23.20 46.26 26.69
C ILE A 224 24.52 46.93 27.10
N SER A 225 24.91 46.79 28.37
CA SER A 225 26.18 47.33 28.85
C SER A 225 27.36 46.51 28.34
N ILE A 226 28.36 47.17 27.73
CA ILE A 226 29.65 46.52 27.42
C ILE A 226 30.62 46.60 28.58
N MET A 227 31.26 45.48 28.86
CA MET A 227 32.14 45.32 30.02
C MET A 227 33.59 45.13 29.59
N ARG A 228 34.52 45.75 30.33
CA ARG A 228 35.96 45.47 30.23
C ARG A 228 36.56 45.41 31.64
N LYS A 229 37.16 44.27 31.99
CA LYS A 229 37.78 44.04 33.31
C LYS A 229 36.82 44.38 34.48
N GLY A 230 35.56 43.96 34.37
CA GLY A 230 34.53 44.15 35.40
C GLY A 230 33.98 45.57 35.54
N ARG A 231 34.23 46.47 34.57
CA ARG A 231 33.67 47.82 34.54
C ARG A 231 32.85 48.04 33.28
N GLU A 232 31.75 48.76 33.43
CA GLU A 232 30.98 49.27 32.29
C GLU A 232 31.82 50.27 31.51
N THR A 233 31.85 50.10 30.20
CA THR A 233 32.69 50.85 29.26
C THR A 233 31.91 51.43 28.09
N GLY A 234 30.58 51.36 28.14
CA GLY A 234 29.70 51.83 27.08
C GLY A 234 28.38 51.08 27.08
N GLN A 235 27.47 51.55 26.23
CA GLN A 235 26.12 51.04 26.07
C GLN A 235 25.93 50.69 24.60
N ILE A 236 25.31 49.55 24.31
CA ILE A 236 24.96 49.11 22.96
C ILE A 236 23.44 49.00 22.86
N PHE A 237 22.87 49.58 21.83
CA PHE A 237 21.48 49.43 21.44
C PHE A 237 21.40 48.56 20.19
N VAL A 238 20.44 47.65 20.16
CA VAL A 238 20.07 46.94 18.94
C VAL A 238 18.98 47.77 18.28
N GLU A 239 19.31 48.44 17.17
CA GLU A 239 18.34 49.32 16.49
C GLU A 239 17.33 48.50 15.69
N GLU A 240 17.80 47.43 15.04
CA GLU A 240 17.01 46.57 14.18
C GLU A 240 17.59 45.15 14.29
N ALA A 241 16.73 44.13 14.34
CA ALA A 241 17.11 42.73 14.17
C ALA A 241 15.95 41.95 13.54
N ASP A 242 16.25 41.17 12.49
CA ASP A 242 15.29 40.35 11.77
C ASP A 242 15.88 38.98 11.46
N LEU A 243 15.11 37.92 11.70
CA LEU A 243 15.47 36.54 11.40
C LEU A 243 14.59 36.05 10.25
N SER A 244 15.22 35.68 9.14
CA SER A 244 14.52 35.24 7.95
C SER A 244 15.05 33.90 7.43
N GLY A 245 14.15 33.09 6.87
CA GLY A 245 14.49 31.79 6.29
C GLY A 245 14.98 30.74 7.30
N TYR A 246 14.85 30.99 8.61
CA TYR A 246 15.21 30.03 9.64
C TYR A 246 14.21 28.87 9.67
N VAL A 247 14.75 27.66 9.67
CA VAL A 247 13.98 26.44 9.82
C VAL A 247 14.51 25.74 11.06
N ASP A 248 13.64 25.54 12.06
CA ASP A 248 14.01 24.90 13.32
C ASP A 248 14.41 23.42 13.05
N PRO A 249 15.68 23.05 13.32
CA PRO A 249 16.15 21.69 13.13
C PRO A 249 15.42 20.67 14.01
N GLU A 250 15.03 21.04 15.23
CA GLU A 250 14.33 20.15 16.15
C GLU A 250 12.88 19.92 15.71
N GLU A 251 12.20 20.97 15.26
CA GLU A 251 10.87 20.84 14.66
C GLU A 251 10.92 19.94 13.42
N THR A 252 11.91 20.15 12.55
CA THR A 252 12.12 19.35 11.33
C THR A 252 12.37 17.87 11.67
N LYS A 253 13.23 17.58 12.63
CA LYS A 253 13.49 16.21 13.11
C LYS A 253 12.22 15.56 13.65
N GLN A 254 11.41 16.29 14.41
CA GLN A 254 10.16 15.77 14.96
C GLN A 254 9.15 15.42 13.85
N GLN A 255 8.97 16.32 12.86
CA GLN A 255 8.08 16.08 11.72
C GLN A 255 8.52 14.87 10.89
N LEU A 256 9.83 14.76 10.62
CA LEU A 256 10.39 13.63 9.86
C LEU A 256 10.24 12.30 10.61
N LYS A 257 10.46 12.30 11.92
CA LYS A 257 10.19 11.12 12.76
C LYS A 257 8.73 10.70 12.69
N GLU A 258 7.80 11.64 12.81
CA GLU A 258 6.36 11.34 12.72
C GLU A 258 5.98 10.79 11.34
N LEU A 259 6.54 11.35 10.26
CA LEU A 259 6.33 10.86 8.90
C LEU A 259 6.84 9.42 8.74
N ASN A 260 8.03 9.14 9.29
CA ASN A 260 8.65 7.82 9.27
C ASN A 260 7.84 6.77 10.05
N ASP A 261 7.31 7.15 11.22
CA ASP A 261 6.44 6.31 12.06
C ASP A 261 5.08 6.02 11.36
N LYS A 262 4.52 7.02 10.65
CA LYS A 262 3.31 6.85 9.82
C LYS A 262 3.55 5.91 8.64
N ALA A 263 4.70 6.03 7.97
CA ALA A 263 5.08 5.16 6.88
C ALA A 263 5.21 3.69 7.34
N ASP A 264 5.82 3.45 8.51
CA ASP A 264 5.89 2.09 9.09
C ASP A 264 4.50 1.52 9.41
N THR A 265 3.62 2.35 9.98
CA THR A 265 2.26 1.94 10.30
C THR A 265 1.47 1.55 9.03
N ALA A 266 1.58 2.35 7.97
CA ALA A 266 0.94 2.08 6.70
C ALA A 266 1.49 0.78 6.07
N ARG A 267 2.82 0.62 6.04
CA ARG A 267 3.50 -0.58 5.54
C ARG A 267 3.01 -1.84 6.26
N PHE A 268 2.98 -1.83 7.60
CA PHE A 268 2.50 -2.97 8.37
C PHE A 268 1.03 -3.32 8.08
N PHE A 269 0.18 -2.30 7.95
CA PHE A 269 -1.23 -2.49 7.63
C PHE A 269 -1.44 -3.12 6.24
N VAL A 270 -0.70 -2.66 5.23
CA VAL A 270 -0.79 -3.21 3.87
C VAL A 270 -0.27 -4.64 3.83
N MET A 271 0.87 -4.94 4.47
CA MET A 271 1.39 -6.31 4.57
C MET A 271 0.38 -7.26 5.25
N GLY A 272 -0.29 -6.80 6.30
CA GLY A 272 -1.33 -7.58 6.97
C GLY A 272 -2.52 -7.92 6.04
N LYS A 273 -2.96 -6.96 5.22
CA LYS A 273 -4.01 -7.18 4.21
C LYS A 273 -3.57 -8.09 3.08
N SER A 274 -2.35 -7.93 2.60
CA SER A 274 -1.74 -8.76 1.55
C SER A 274 -1.70 -10.24 1.94
N ALA A 275 -1.29 -10.54 3.18
CA ALA A 275 -1.31 -11.92 3.69
C ALA A 275 -2.73 -12.53 3.69
N ALA A 276 -3.74 -11.74 4.06
CA ALA A 276 -5.14 -12.19 4.05
C ALA A 276 -5.68 -12.40 2.62
N VAL A 277 -5.39 -11.49 1.70
CA VAL A 277 -5.84 -11.62 0.29
C VAL A 277 -5.13 -12.74 -0.43
N LYS A 278 -3.83 -12.96 -0.17
CA LYS A 278 -3.11 -14.12 -0.70
C LYS A 278 -3.78 -15.42 -0.26
N SER A 279 -4.09 -15.56 1.03
CA SER A 279 -4.81 -16.74 1.53
C SER A 279 -6.22 -16.89 0.93
N ALA A 280 -6.91 -15.78 0.62
CA ALA A 280 -8.22 -15.82 -0.03
C ALA A 280 -8.12 -16.21 -1.51
N THR A 281 -7.07 -15.77 -2.19
CA THR A 281 -6.78 -16.11 -3.59
C THR A 281 -6.47 -17.60 -3.72
N ASP A 282 -5.57 -18.12 -2.87
CA ASP A 282 -5.23 -19.56 -2.83
C ASP A 282 -6.49 -20.43 -2.60
N ALA A 283 -7.40 -19.99 -1.72
CA ALA A 283 -8.66 -20.69 -1.46
C ALA A 283 -9.67 -20.58 -2.62
N ALA A 284 -9.68 -19.46 -3.35
CA ALA A 284 -10.53 -19.26 -4.52
C ALA A 284 -10.08 -20.16 -5.69
N GLU A 285 -8.77 -20.26 -5.94
CA GLU A 285 -8.19 -21.16 -6.94
C GLU A 285 -8.51 -22.64 -6.63
N GLU A 286 -8.42 -23.06 -5.37
CA GLU A 286 -8.82 -24.42 -4.97
C GLU A 286 -10.32 -24.69 -5.17
N ALA A 287 -11.17 -23.70 -4.84
CA ALA A 287 -12.61 -23.79 -5.03
C ALA A 287 -13.00 -23.87 -6.51
N GLN A 288 -12.35 -23.08 -7.37
CA GLN A 288 -12.52 -23.13 -8.82
C GLN A 288 -12.15 -24.50 -9.38
N SER A 289 -10.95 -25.00 -9.05
CA SER A 289 -10.49 -26.33 -9.48
C SER A 289 -11.48 -27.44 -9.09
N THR A 290 -12.03 -27.35 -7.87
CA THR A 290 -13.06 -28.26 -7.39
C THR A 290 -14.37 -28.13 -8.19
N ALA A 291 -14.82 -26.90 -8.47
CA ALA A 291 -16.03 -26.64 -9.24
C ALA A 291 -15.91 -27.13 -10.69
N GLU A 292 -14.77 -26.92 -11.33
CA GLU A 292 -14.49 -27.42 -12.68
C GLU A 292 -14.54 -28.96 -12.75
N TYR A 293 -13.93 -29.63 -11.78
CA TYR A 293 -13.99 -31.09 -11.67
C TYR A 293 -15.44 -31.60 -11.51
N MET A 294 -16.23 -30.94 -10.66
CA MET A 294 -17.63 -31.31 -10.43
C MET A 294 -18.50 -31.05 -11.66
N ALA A 295 -18.28 -29.94 -12.37
CA ALA A 295 -18.96 -29.63 -13.63
C ALA A 295 -18.64 -30.66 -14.72
N GLN A 296 -17.37 -31.03 -14.90
CA GLN A 296 -16.96 -32.07 -15.85
C GLN A 296 -17.61 -33.43 -15.53
N LYS A 297 -17.67 -33.77 -14.24
CA LYS A 297 -18.31 -35.01 -13.77
C LYS A 297 -19.82 -35.00 -14.01
N ALA A 298 -20.49 -33.87 -13.78
CA ALA A 298 -21.92 -33.71 -14.03
C ALA A 298 -22.25 -33.77 -15.52
N GLU A 299 -21.43 -33.14 -16.37
CA GLU A 299 -21.55 -33.20 -17.82
C GLU A 299 -21.42 -34.64 -18.34
N THR A 300 -20.40 -35.38 -17.88
CA THR A 300 -20.22 -36.79 -18.24
C THR A 300 -21.43 -37.65 -17.81
N ALA A 301 -21.99 -37.38 -16.63
CA ALA A 301 -23.17 -38.11 -16.14
C ALA A 301 -24.43 -37.79 -16.96
N ALA A 302 -24.60 -36.55 -17.39
CA ALA A 302 -25.69 -36.12 -18.26
C ALA A 302 -25.59 -36.79 -19.65
N GLU A 303 -24.40 -36.79 -20.27
CA GLU A 303 -24.17 -37.48 -21.55
C GLU A 303 -24.46 -38.99 -21.48
N GLN A 304 -24.07 -39.64 -20.37
CA GLN A 304 -24.37 -41.05 -20.12
C GLN A 304 -25.88 -41.28 -19.95
N ALA A 305 -26.58 -40.39 -19.24
CA ALA A 305 -28.03 -40.47 -19.06
C ALA A 305 -28.78 -40.24 -20.38
N GLU A 306 -28.33 -39.30 -21.21
CA GLU A 306 -28.90 -39.02 -22.54
C GLU A 306 -28.72 -40.21 -23.47
N THR A 307 -27.51 -40.78 -23.51
CA THR A 307 -27.21 -42.00 -24.27
C THR A 307 -28.10 -43.16 -23.83
N ALA A 308 -28.20 -43.42 -22.53
CA ALA A 308 -29.04 -44.48 -21.98
C ALA A 308 -30.54 -44.27 -22.28
N SER A 309 -31.00 -43.02 -22.24
CA SER A 309 -32.37 -42.65 -22.61
C SER A 309 -32.64 -42.92 -24.10
N SER A 310 -31.71 -42.51 -24.99
CA SER A 310 -31.81 -42.77 -26.42
C SER A 310 -31.79 -44.26 -26.77
N GLU A 311 -30.90 -45.05 -26.15
CA GLU A 311 -30.86 -46.50 -26.32
C GLU A 311 -32.15 -47.17 -25.85
N PHE A 312 -32.72 -46.65 -24.75
CA PHE A 312 -33.97 -47.14 -24.21
C PHE A 312 -35.16 -46.86 -25.16
N GLU A 313 -35.30 -45.64 -25.68
CA GLU A 313 -36.34 -45.28 -26.65
C GLU A 313 -36.22 -46.08 -27.96
N ALA A 314 -34.99 -46.31 -28.44
CA ALA A 314 -34.76 -47.18 -29.60
C ALA A 314 -35.21 -48.63 -29.35
N ALA A 315 -34.93 -49.17 -28.15
CA ALA A 315 -35.37 -50.51 -27.76
C ALA A 315 -36.90 -50.60 -27.63
N LYS A 316 -37.55 -49.54 -27.13
CA LYS A 316 -39.01 -49.44 -27.05
C LYS A 316 -39.63 -49.42 -28.45
N ALA A 317 -39.13 -48.58 -29.36
CA ALA A 317 -39.61 -48.51 -30.74
C ALA A 317 -39.47 -49.85 -31.48
N ALA A 318 -38.35 -50.57 -31.29
CA ALA A 318 -38.16 -51.90 -31.87
C ALA A 318 -39.13 -52.94 -31.31
N LEU A 319 -39.50 -52.83 -30.03
CA LEU A 319 -40.51 -53.69 -29.41
C LEU A 319 -41.91 -53.40 -29.96
N GLU A 320 -42.29 -52.13 -30.10
CA GLU A 320 -43.56 -51.72 -30.71
C GLU A 320 -43.68 -52.20 -32.16
N GLU A 321 -42.60 -52.11 -32.94
CA GLU A 321 -42.55 -52.64 -34.32
C GLU A 321 -42.72 -54.18 -34.34
N ALA A 322 -42.06 -54.88 -33.43
CA ALA A 322 -42.19 -56.33 -33.30
C ALA A 322 -43.61 -56.75 -32.88
N ALA A 323 -44.21 -56.01 -31.95
CA ALA A 323 -45.59 -56.22 -31.51
C ALA A 323 -46.58 -56.01 -32.67
N SER A 324 -46.39 -54.95 -33.47
CA SER A 324 -47.20 -54.67 -34.66
C SER A 324 -47.10 -55.80 -35.71
N LYS A 325 -45.89 -56.31 -35.98
CA LYS A 325 -45.68 -57.44 -36.90
C LYS A 325 -46.35 -58.72 -36.41
N LEU A 326 -46.29 -59.00 -35.10
CA LEU A 326 -46.96 -60.14 -34.50
C LEU A 326 -48.48 -60.02 -34.61
N ALA A 327 -49.06 -58.84 -34.36
CA ALA A 327 -50.50 -58.61 -34.52
C ALA A 327 -50.94 -58.88 -35.98
N ALA A 328 -50.18 -58.42 -36.97
CA ALA A 328 -50.45 -58.64 -38.38
C ALA A 328 -50.32 -60.12 -38.83
N LEU A 329 -49.56 -60.94 -38.11
CA LEU A 329 -49.47 -62.39 -38.35
C LEU A 329 -50.65 -63.16 -37.75
N VAL A 330 -51.33 -62.57 -36.76
CA VAL A 330 -52.46 -63.18 -36.04
C VAL A 330 -53.81 -62.87 -36.73
N GLU A 331 -53.93 -61.72 -37.40
CA GLU A 331 -55.07 -61.38 -38.26
C GLU A 331 -55.13 -62.17 -39.58
#